data_AF-A0A7V5ZIJ7-F1
#
_entry.id   AF-A0A7V5ZIJ7-F1
#
_cell.length_a   1.000
_cell.length_b   1.000
_cell.length_c   1.000
_cell.angle_alpha   90.00
_cell.angle_beta   90.00
_cell.angle_gamma   90.00
#
_symmetry.space_group_name_H-M   'P 1'
#
loop_
_entity.id
_entity.type
_entity.pdbx_description
1 polymer ?
#
loop_
_entity_poly.entity_id
_entity_poly.type
_entity_poly.pdbx_seq_one_letter_code
_entity_poly.pdbx_strand_id
1 'polypeptide(L)'
;MYASAHRCQPTRLVNPTSRVWRVPPGGDVGRPDARPRAVARVRELFWASPPNVATGTRAILPAGVRVLREVFGQLTEALLPACQGVYGSRLVSLAVFGSVARGTPRPDSDLDILVVAEALPVGRMARVREFEGVDERLAAALAHASRCGVHTALAPVLKTPEEARRGSVLFWDMTEEVRILFDRDDFLSSLLADVASRLRALGARRIVRGTTRYWDLKPDFRPGEVFQL
;
A
#
# COMPACT_ATOMS: atom_id res chain seq x y z
N MET A 1 -73.86 13.69 -13.07
CA MET A 1 -73.30 14.56 -14.13
C MET A 1 -71.81 14.65 -13.93
N TYR A 2 -71.03 14.34 -14.98
CA TYR A 2 -69.58 14.52 -15.18
C TYR A 2 -68.61 13.85 -14.17
N ALA A 3 -67.89 12.76 -14.55
CA ALA A 3 -66.64 12.71 -15.34
C ALA A 3 -65.42 13.17 -14.52
N SER A 4 -64.23 12.57 -14.51
CA SER A 4 -63.60 11.49 -15.27
C SER A 4 -62.37 11.00 -14.50
N ALA A 5 -62.00 9.74 -14.68
CA ALA A 5 -60.79 9.13 -14.17
C ALA A 5 -59.52 9.68 -14.88
N HIS A 6 -58.54 10.13 -14.11
CA HIS A 6 -57.18 10.35 -14.62
C HIS A 6 -56.25 9.22 -14.15
N ARG A 7 -55.91 8.35 -15.12
CA ARG A 7 -54.83 7.37 -15.02
C ARG A 7 -53.49 8.10 -15.08
N CYS A 8 -52.66 7.94 -14.05
CA CYS A 8 -51.23 8.21 -14.12
C CYS A 8 -50.58 7.16 -15.04
N GLN A 9 -50.04 7.59 -16.17
CA GLN A 9 -49.15 6.77 -17.01
C GLN A 9 -47.70 6.91 -16.51
N PRO A 10 -46.89 5.85 -16.54
CA PRO A 10 -45.47 5.93 -16.20
C PRO A 10 -44.67 6.51 -17.38
N THR A 11 -43.95 7.59 -17.11
CA THR A 11 -43.04 8.24 -18.05
C THR A 11 -41.86 7.33 -18.34
N ARG A 12 -41.78 6.80 -19.57
CA ARG A 12 -40.58 6.15 -20.13
C ARG A 12 -39.50 7.21 -20.34
N LEU A 13 -38.49 7.23 -19.48
CA LEU A 13 -37.25 7.95 -19.76
C LEU A 13 -36.39 7.09 -20.69
N VAL A 14 -36.36 7.51 -21.94
CA VAL A 14 -35.47 7.02 -23.00
C VAL A 14 -34.05 7.49 -22.67
N ASN A 15 -33.11 6.56 -22.61
CA ASN A 15 -31.70 6.82 -22.35
C ASN A 15 -30.94 6.78 -23.69
N PRO A 16 -30.47 7.91 -24.25
CA PRO A 16 -29.69 7.91 -25.48
C PRO A 16 -28.19 7.96 -25.14
N THR A 17 -27.51 6.80 -25.23
CA THR A 17 -26.10 6.64 -25.67
C THR A 17 -25.61 5.21 -25.35
N SER A 18 -26.21 4.23 -26.01
CA SER A 18 -25.61 2.90 -26.15
C SER A 18 -24.46 2.98 -27.17
N ARG A 19 -23.21 3.07 -26.70
CA ARG A 19 -22.06 2.73 -27.54
C ARG A 19 -21.93 1.21 -27.58
N VAL A 20 -22.39 0.66 -28.70
CA VAL A 20 -22.20 -0.71 -29.15
C VAL A 20 -20.69 -0.95 -29.33
N TRP A 21 -20.11 -1.86 -28.54
CA TRP A 21 -18.78 -2.41 -28.82
C TRP A 21 -18.91 -3.46 -29.92
N ARG A 22 -18.42 -3.15 -31.13
CA ARG A 22 -18.18 -4.15 -32.18
C ARG A 22 -16.83 -4.81 -31.92
N VAL A 23 -16.83 -6.12 -31.69
CA VAL A 23 -15.64 -6.97 -31.67
C VAL A 23 -15.28 -7.33 -33.12
N PRO A 24 -14.07 -7.05 -33.62
CA PRO A 24 -13.61 -7.61 -34.89
C PRO A 24 -13.18 -9.08 -34.70
N PRO A 25 -13.40 -9.97 -35.70
CA PRO A 25 -13.09 -11.38 -35.56
C PRO A 25 -11.61 -11.67 -35.77
N GLY A 26 -11.09 -12.59 -34.95
CA GLY A 26 -10.07 -13.59 -35.28
C GLY A 26 -8.79 -13.11 -35.98
N GLY A 27 -7.73 -12.89 -35.19
CA GLY A 27 -6.35 -12.87 -35.65
C GLY A 27 -5.47 -13.48 -34.56
N ASP A 28 -5.16 -14.76 -34.71
CA ASP A 28 -4.24 -15.52 -33.88
C ASP A 28 -2.81 -14.98 -34.08
N VAL A 29 -2.25 -14.35 -33.04
CA VAL A 29 -0.84 -13.95 -33.02
C VAL A 29 -0.28 -14.23 -31.63
N GLY A 30 0.44 -15.36 -31.55
CA GLY A 30 1.58 -15.62 -30.68
C GLY A 30 1.57 -14.98 -29.30
N ARG A 31 1.18 -15.76 -28.28
CA ARG A 31 1.38 -15.46 -26.88
C ARG A 31 2.88 -15.46 -26.55
N PRO A 32 3.54 -14.34 -26.22
CA PRO A 32 4.81 -14.41 -25.52
C PRO A 32 4.47 -14.59 -24.04
N ASP A 33 4.78 -15.78 -23.53
CA ASP A 33 4.86 -16.05 -22.10
C ASP A 33 5.95 -15.13 -21.50
N ALA A 34 5.51 -14.05 -20.87
CA ALA A 34 6.39 -13.11 -20.18
C ALA A 34 5.66 -12.52 -18.98
N ARG A 35 5.38 -13.36 -17.97
CA ARG A 35 5.17 -12.83 -16.62
C ARG A 35 6.47 -12.14 -16.21
N PRO A 36 6.49 -10.85 -15.83
CA PRO A 36 7.69 -10.28 -15.26
C PRO A 36 7.98 -10.99 -13.94
N ARG A 37 9.12 -11.69 -13.86
CA ARG A 37 9.72 -12.32 -12.67
C ARG A 37 10.11 -11.30 -11.56
N ALA A 38 9.44 -10.16 -11.45
CA ALA A 38 9.87 -9.04 -10.63
C ALA A 38 9.45 -9.13 -9.15
N VAL A 39 8.46 -9.95 -8.79
CA VAL A 39 7.96 -10.02 -7.40
C VAL A 39 8.72 -11.04 -6.54
N ALA A 40 9.40 -12.01 -7.16
CA ALA A 40 10.12 -13.08 -6.45
C ALA A 40 11.35 -12.59 -5.64
N ARG A 41 11.80 -11.33 -5.82
CA ARG A 41 12.91 -10.76 -5.03
C ARG A 41 12.49 -10.03 -3.75
N VAL A 42 11.20 -9.78 -3.54
CA VAL A 42 10.71 -8.95 -2.42
C VAL A 42 10.74 -9.72 -1.08
N ARG A 43 10.78 -11.06 -1.11
CA ARG A 43 10.83 -11.90 0.09
C ARG A 43 12.21 -12.02 0.76
N GLU A 44 13.31 -11.85 0.02
CA GLU A 44 14.67 -12.15 0.54
C GLU A 44 15.63 -10.96 0.64
N LEU A 45 15.38 -9.82 -0.02
CA LEU A 45 16.42 -8.77 -0.12
C LEU A 45 16.44 -7.70 0.96
N PHE A 46 15.41 -7.52 1.78
CA PHE A 46 15.30 -6.29 2.59
C PHE A 46 15.84 -6.36 4.03
N TRP A 47 16.53 -7.45 4.41
CA TRP A 47 17.41 -7.47 5.60
C TRP A 47 18.90 -7.58 5.23
N ALA A 48 19.25 -7.65 3.94
CA ALA A 48 20.65 -7.52 3.55
C ALA A 48 21.07 -6.07 3.82
N SER A 49 22.15 -5.94 4.60
CA SER A 49 22.80 -4.71 5.03
C SER A 49 22.75 -3.55 4.01
N PRO A 50 22.73 -2.29 4.48
CA PRO A 50 22.71 -1.12 3.60
C PRO A 50 23.78 -1.21 2.50
N PRO A 51 23.49 -0.74 1.26
CA PRO A 51 24.43 -0.76 0.15
C PRO A 51 25.48 0.35 0.35
N ASN A 52 26.40 0.12 1.28
CA ASN A 52 27.72 0.73 1.39
C ASN A 52 28.43 0.15 2.61
N VAL A 53 28.65 -1.17 2.61
CA VAL A 53 29.72 -1.78 3.40
C VAL A 53 30.52 -2.61 2.42
N ALA A 54 31.70 -2.11 2.09
CA ALA A 54 32.69 -2.85 1.33
C ALA A 54 32.85 -4.26 1.93
N THR A 55 32.84 -5.25 1.06
CA THR A 55 33.00 -6.67 1.34
C THR A 55 34.12 -6.89 2.36
N GLY A 56 33.81 -7.51 3.50
CA GLY A 56 34.82 -8.04 4.42
C GLY A 56 34.83 -7.52 5.86
N THR A 57 33.70 -7.11 6.46
CA THR A 57 33.57 -7.10 7.93
C THR A 57 32.08 -7.19 8.29
N ARG A 58 31.66 -8.14 9.13
CA ARG A 58 30.33 -8.08 9.76
C ARG A 58 30.31 -6.80 10.59
N ALA A 59 29.70 -5.73 10.07
CA ALA A 59 29.59 -4.47 10.79
C ALA A 59 28.85 -4.71 12.11
N ILE A 60 29.55 -4.56 13.23
CA ILE A 60 28.94 -4.66 14.57
C ILE A 60 28.12 -3.38 14.77
N LEU A 61 26.79 -3.47 14.62
CA LEU A 61 25.91 -2.35 14.93
C LEU A 61 26.06 -1.98 16.42
N PRO A 62 26.07 -0.68 16.77
CA PRO A 62 26.02 -0.24 18.17
C PRO A 62 24.85 -0.92 18.89
N ALA A 63 25.02 -1.29 20.16
CA ALA A 63 24.03 -2.04 20.92
C ALA A 63 22.63 -1.42 20.86
N GLY A 64 22.51 -0.09 20.98
CA GLY A 64 21.23 0.62 20.87
C GLY A 64 20.56 0.51 19.49
N VAL A 65 21.33 0.49 18.40
CA VAL A 65 20.80 0.31 17.03
C VAL A 65 20.32 -1.13 16.82
N ARG A 66 21.00 -2.10 17.43
CA ARG A 66 20.58 -3.51 17.40
C ARG A 66 19.25 -3.71 18.12
N VAL A 67 19.13 -3.22 19.35
CA VAL A 67 17.89 -3.29 20.15
C VAL A 67 16.74 -2.63 19.40
N LEU A 68 16.95 -1.44 18.84
CA LEU A 68 15.93 -0.72 18.07
C LEU A 68 15.38 -1.56 16.91
N ARG A 69 16.27 -2.14 16.10
CA ARG A 69 15.86 -2.95 14.94
C ARG A 69 15.17 -4.24 15.36
N GLU A 70 15.63 -4.87 16.43
CA GLU A 70 15.02 -6.08 16.97
C GLU A 70 13.60 -5.83 17.46
N VAL A 71 13.38 -4.75 18.21
CA VAL A 71 12.05 -4.37 18.70
C VAL A 71 11.08 -4.09 17.54
N PHE A 72 11.48 -3.29 16.55
CA PHE A 72 10.63 -3.07 15.37
C PHE A 72 10.40 -4.35 14.55
N GLY A 73 11.40 -5.25 14.51
CA GLY A 73 11.28 -6.57 13.89
C GLY A 73 10.19 -7.41 14.56
N GLN A 74 10.24 -7.52 15.89
CA GLN A 74 9.25 -8.25 16.69
C GLN A 74 7.83 -7.67 16.53
N LEU A 75 7.70 -6.33 16.56
CA LEU A 75 6.41 -5.66 16.31
C LEU A 75 5.90 -5.98 14.89
N THR A 76 6.79 -5.95 13.89
CA THR A 76 6.44 -6.27 12.51
C THR A 76 5.97 -7.72 12.34
N GLU A 77 6.61 -8.66 13.03
CA GLU A 77 6.22 -10.08 13.01
C GLU A 77 4.87 -10.31 13.70
N ALA A 78 4.57 -9.57 14.76
CA ALA A 78 3.31 -9.66 15.49
C ALA A 78 2.12 -9.01 14.74
N LEU A 79 2.37 -8.10 13.77
CA LEU A 79 1.31 -7.42 13.02
C LEU A 79 0.39 -8.37 12.25
N LEU A 80 0.96 -9.36 11.56
CA LEU A 80 0.19 -10.27 10.72
C LEU A 80 -0.85 -11.08 11.52
N PRO A 81 -0.48 -11.83 12.57
CA PRO A 81 -1.47 -12.55 13.37
C PRO A 81 -2.47 -11.62 14.04
N ALA A 82 -2.06 -10.42 14.48
CA ALA A 82 -2.97 -9.44 15.07
C ALA A 82 -4.03 -8.96 14.05
N CYS A 83 -3.61 -8.60 12.83
CA CYS A 83 -4.52 -8.19 11.76
C CYS A 83 -5.42 -9.35 11.29
N GLN A 84 -4.89 -10.57 11.18
CA GLN A 84 -5.69 -11.75 10.86
C GLN A 84 -6.76 -12.01 11.94
N GLY A 85 -6.44 -11.77 13.21
CA GLY A 85 -7.39 -11.91 14.31
C GLY A 85 -8.53 -10.88 14.34
N VAL A 86 -8.44 -9.80 13.56
CA VAL A 86 -9.46 -8.74 13.45
C VAL A 86 -10.19 -8.80 12.11
N TYR A 87 -9.44 -8.89 11.02
CA TYR A 87 -9.98 -8.86 9.67
C TYR A 87 -10.33 -10.25 9.13
N GLY A 88 -9.69 -11.30 9.64
CA GLY A 88 -9.93 -12.68 9.22
C GLY A 88 -9.75 -12.85 7.71
N SER A 89 -10.72 -13.51 7.08
CA SER A 89 -10.73 -13.69 5.63
C SER A 89 -10.96 -12.40 4.84
N ARG A 90 -11.32 -11.27 5.47
CA ARG A 90 -11.42 -9.98 4.77
C ARG A 90 -10.05 -9.35 4.52
N LEU A 91 -8.99 -9.78 5.21
CA LEU A 91 -7.65 -9.25 4.99
C LEU A 91 -7.20 -9.60 3.57
N VAL A 92 -6.85 -8.59 2.79
CA VAL A 92 -6.37 -8.73 1.40
C VAL A 92 -4.87 -8.53 1.38
N SER A 93 -4.38 -7.41 1.93
CA SER A 93 -2.95 -7.13 1.99
C SER A 93 -2.59 -6.42 3.29
N LEU A 94 -1.39 -6.68 3.79
CA LEU A 94 -0.79 -6.02 4.95
C LEU A 94 0.66 -5.67 4.61
N ALA A 95 1.04 -4.42 4.81
CA ALA A 95 2.41 -3.98 4.58
C ALA A 95 2.85 -2.93 5.61
N VAL A 96 4.14 -2.92 5.90
CA VAL A 96 4.81 -1.82 6.61
C VAL A 96 5.50 -0.94 5.58
N PHE A 97 5.44 0.38 5.75
CA PHE A 97 6.15 1.34 4.90
C PHE A 97 6.92 2.35 5.77
N GLY A 98 7.43 3.40 5.15
CA GLY A 98 8.05 4.50 5.88
C GLY A 98 9.41 4.14 6.49
N SER A 99 9.75 4.78 7.62
CA SER A 99 11.10 4.74 8.20
C SER A 99 11.54 3.34 8.62
N VAL A 100 10.60 2.53 9.11
CA VAL A 100 10.82 1.14 9.54
C VAL A 100 11.13 0.27 8.32
N ALA A 101 10.30 0.33 7.27
CA ALA A 101 10.54 -0.41 6.03
C ALA A 101 11.85 -0.01 5.34
N ARG A 102 12.22 1.28 5.40
CA ARG A 102 13.50 1.81 4.88
C ARG A 102 14.73 1.40 5.71
N GLY A 103 14.55 0.84 6.90
CA GLY A 103 15.67 0.43 7.77
C GLY A 103 16.39 1.59 8.48
N THR A 104 15.75 2.76 8.54
CA THR A 104 16.23 3.94 9.27
C THR A 104 15.20 4.44 10.30
N PRO A 105 14.62 3.56 11.14
CA PRO A 105 13.75 4.02 12.21
C PRO A 105 14.57 4.77 13.26
N ARG A 106 13.90 5.64 13.99
CA ARG A 106 14.37 6.25 15.24
C ARG A 106 13.58 5.64 16.42
N PRO A 107 14.05 5.79 17.66
CA PRO A 107 13.31 5.31 18.84
C PRO A 107 11.89 5.86 18.99
N ASP A 108 11.62 7.04 18.40
CA ASP A 108 10.33 7.74 18.38
C ASP A 108 9.55 7.56 17.05
N SER A 109 10.00 6.65 16.17
CA SER A 109 9.31 6.44 14.89
C SER A 109 8.02 5.66 15.06
N ASP A 110 6.98 6.09 14.37
CA ASP A 110 5.75 5.33 14.22
C ASP A 110 5.97 4.10 13.33
N LEU A 111 5.10 3.11 13.52
CA LEU A 111 4.99 1.95 12.65
C LEU A 111 3.90 2.22 11.61
N ASP A 112 4.32 2.77 10.47
CA ASP A 112 3.47 3.06 9.32
C ASP A 112 2.97 1.77 8.66
N ILE A 113 1.66 1.54 8.67
CA ILE A 113 1.05 0.27 8.22
C ILE A 113 -0.01 0.55 7.16
N LEU A 114 0.00 -0.20 6.07
CA LEU A 114 -1.11 -0.28 5.13
C LEU A 114 -1.89 -1.57 5.41
N VAL A 115 -3.18 -1.43 5.69
CA VAL A 115 -4.13 -2.55 5.70
C VAL A 115 -5.08 -2.38 4.52
N VAL A 116 -5.07 -3.35 3.63
CA VAL A 116 -6.11 -3.51 2.61
C VAL A 116 -7.04 -4.64 3.05
N ALA A 117 -8.31 -4.33 3.27
CA ALA A 117 -9.31 -5.31 3.68
C ALA A 117 -10.66 -5.09 3.00
N GLU A 118 -11.36 -6.17 2.70
CA GLU A 118 -12.73 -6.15 2.20
C GLU A 118 -13.72 -5.72 3.28
N ALA A 119 -14.84 -5.16 2.85
CA ALA A 119 -15.95 -4.78 3.74
C ALA A 119 -15.51 -3.95 4.97
N LEU A 120 -14.55 -3.03 4.80
CA LEU A 120 -14.23 -2.05 5.83
C LEU A 120 -15.46 -1.16 6.09
N PRO A 121 -15.71 -0.78 7.35
CA PRO A 121 -16.84 0.07 7.68
C PRO A 121 -16.73 1.44 7.00
N VAL A 122 -17.89 2.02 6.74
CA VAL A 122 -17.98 3.35 6.12
C VAL A 122 -17.54 4.41 7.12
N GLY A 123 -16.63 5.27 6.69
CA GLY A 123 -16.16 6.41 7.47
C GLY A 123 -14.92 6.11 8.32
N ARG A 124 -14.07 7.13 8.45
CA ARG A 124 -12.75 7.02 9.11
C ARG A 124 -12.85 6.52 10.55
N MET A 125 -13.76 7.07 11.35
CA MET A 125 -13.87 6.74 12.79
C MET A 125 -14.28 5.29 13.02
N ALA A 126 -15.15 4.72 12.17
CA ALA A 126 -15.55 3.33 12.30
C ALA A 126 -14.38 2.38 11.97
N ARG A 127 -13.55 2.74 10.99
CA ARG A 127 -12.35 1.97 10.65
C ARG A 127 -11.29 2.02 11.75
N VAL A 128 -11.11 3.19 12.37
CA VAL A 128 -10.23 3.35 13.54
C VAL A 128 -10.70 2.45 14.69
N ARG A 129 -12.00 2.48 15.03
CA ARG A 129 -12.57 1.60 16.06
C ARG A 129 -12.40 0.11 15.76
N GLU A 130 -12.52 -0.29 14.49
CA GLU A 130 -12.24 -1.67 14.12
C GLU A 130 -10.75 -2.01 14.28
N PHE A 131 -9.86 -1.08 13.92
CA PHE A 131 -8.41 -1.24 14.08
C PHE A 131 -7.95 -1.24 15.55
N GLU A 132 -8.70 -0.63 16.48
CA GLU A 132 -8.41 -0.71 17.92
C GLU A 132 -8.27 -2.18 18.40
N GLY A 133 -8.97 -3.13 17.76
CA GLY A 133 -8.79 -4.55 18.04
C GLY A 133 -7.36 -5.07 17.73
N VAL A 134 -6.66 -4.45 16.78
CA VAL A 134 -5.24 -4.72 16.47
C VAL A 134 -4.35 -4.07 17.54
N ASP A 135 -4.65 -2.83 17.94
CA ASP A 135 -3.93 -2.13 19.02
C ASP A 135 -3.98 -2.95 20.32
N GLU A 136 -5.17 -3.44 20.71
CA GLU A 136 -5.36 -4.29 21.88
C GLU A 136 -4.53 -5.58 21.83
N ARG A 137 -4.49 -6.24 20.67
CA ARG A 137 -3.70 -7.47 20.46
C ARG A 137 -2.20 -7.22 20.54
N LEU A 138 -1.75 -6.00 20.19
CA LEU A 138 -0.35 -5.60 20.23
C LEU A 138 0.05 -4.80 21.47
N ALA A 139 -0.89 -4.50 22.37
CA ALA A 139 -0.64 -3.68 23.56
C ALA A 139 0.54 -4.18 24.40
N ALA A 140 0.64 -5.51 24.61
CA ALA A 140 1.75 -6.10 25.36
C ALA A 140 3.11 -5.94 24.63
N ALA A 141 3.12 -6.07 23.30
CA ALA A 141 4.32 -5.89 22.49
C ALA A 141 4.75 -4.41 22.44
N LEU A 142 3.81 -3.48 22.34
CA LEU A 142 4.06 -2.04 22.41
C LEU A 142 4.57 -1.62 23.80
N ALA A 143 4.00 -2.17 24.87
CA ALA A 143 4.48 -1.95 26.23
C ALA A 143 5.90 -2.53 26.44
N HIS A 144 6.22 -3.66 25.81
CA HIS A 144 7.58 -4.20 25.80
C HIS A 144 8.54 -3.27 25.04
N ALA A 145 8.16 -2.81 23.84
CA ALA A 145 8.94 -1.86 23.06
C ALA A 145 9.27 -0.60 23.88
N SER A 146 8.28 -0.04 24.58
CA SER A 146 8.49 1.14 25.43
C SER A 146 9.47 0.87 26.58
N ARG A 147 9.46 -0.32 27.19
CA ARG A 147 10.45 -0.71 28.22
C ARG A 147 11.86 -0.86 27.66
N CYS A 148 11.98 -1.16 26.37
CA CYS A 148 13.24 -1.20 25.64
C CYS A 148 13.68 0.18 25.10
N GLY A 149 12.97 1.26 25.44
CA GLY A 149 13.28 2.62 24.99
C GLY A 149 12.80 2.95 23.57
N VAL A 150 11.89 2.15 23.02
CA VAL A 150 11.25 2.40 21.72
C VAL A 150 9.82 2.87 21.95
N HIS A 151 9.58 4.15 21.76
CA HIS A 151 8.27 4.79 21.95
C HIS A 151 7.61 4.94 20.58
N THR A 152 6.85 3.94 20.17
CA THR A 152 6.23 3.86 18.85
C THR A 152 4.71 3.70 18.97
N ALA A 153 3.98 4.16 17.96
CA ALA A 153 2.55 3.92 17.79
C ALA A 153 2.28 3.24 16.44
N LEU A 154 1.15 2.52 16.35
CA LEU A 154 0.68 2.01 15.07
C LEU A 154 0.03 3.16 14.29
N ALA A 155 0.48 3.38 13.06
CA ALA A 155 -0.05 4.42 12.19
C ALA A 155 -0.73 3.77 10.95
N PRO A 156 -2.00 3.33 11.07
CA PRO A 156 -2.66 2.61 10.01
C PRO A 156 -3.23 3.52 8.91
N VAL A 157 -2.99 3.11 7.67
CA VAL A 157 -3.73 3.54 6.48
C VAL A 157 -4.66 2.38 6.09
N LEU A 158 -5.96 2.62 6.22
CA LEU A 158 -7.01 1.59 6.07
C LEU A 158 -7.75 1.79 4.75
N LYS A 159 -7.63 0.85 3.82
CA LYS A 159 -8.24 0.92 2.48
C LYS A 159 -9.01 -0.34 2.13
N THR A 160 -10.10 -0.17 1.40
CA THR A 160 -10.71 -1.26 0.62
C THR A 160 -9.89 -1.54 -0.64
N PRO A 161 -10.03 -2.73 -1.26
CA PRO A 161 -9.41 -3.01 -2.56
C PRO A 161 -9.74 -1.94 -3.61
N GLU A 162 -10.99 -1.46 -3.64
CA GLU A 162 -11.45 -0.45 -4.58
C GLU A 162 -10.76 0.90 -4.33
N GLU A 163 -10.62 1.31 -3.06
CA GLU A 163 -9.90 2.54 -2.68
C GLU A 163 -8.39 2.48 -2.89
N ALA A 164 -7.81 1.28 -2.83
CA ALA A 164 -6.41 1.07 -3.18
C ALA A 164 -6.23 1.16 -4.70
N ARG A 165 -7.10 0.54 -5.50
CA ARG A 165 -7.04 0.63 -6.97
C ARG A 165 -7.20 2.05 -7.52
N ARG A 166 -7.96 2.91 -6.85
CA ARG A 166 -8.08 4.34 -7.19
C ARG A 166 -6.75 5.11 -7.07
N GLY A 167 -5.75 4.54 -6.40
CA GLY A 167 -4.45 5.16 -6.22
C GLY A 167 -4.37 6.06 -4.98
N SER A 168 -3.14 6.36 -4.59
CA SER A 168 -2.77 7.27 -3.50
C SER A 168 -1.34 7.73 -3.74
N VAL A 169 -1.02 8.98 -3.42
CA VAL A 169 0.37 9.50 -3.45
C VAL A 169 1.28 8.64 -2.59
N LEU A 170 0.75 8.08 -1.49
CA LEU A 170 1.45 7.12 -0.63
C LEU A 170 2.09 5.97 -1.42
N PHE A 171 1.42 5.48 -2.47
CA PHE A 171 1.91 4.32 -3.21
C PHE A 171 3.19 4.62 -3.98
N TRP A 172 3.52 5.88 -4.26
CA TRP A 172 4.76 6.25 -4.94
C TRP A 172 5.96 5.89 -4.07
N ASP A 173 5.93 6.30 -2.80
CA ASP A 173 6.98 5.93 -1.85
C ASP A 173 7.00 4.43 -1.56
N MET A 174 5.83 3.79 -1.48
CA MET A 174 5.74 2.35 -1.30
C MET A 174 6.29 1.54 -2.49
N THR A 175 6.50 2.12 -3.67
CA THR A 175 7.18 1.39 -4.76
C THR A 175 8.65 1.09 -4.44
N GLU A 176 9.26 1.86 -3.53
CA GLU A 176 10.68 1.75 -3.15
C GLU A 176 10.85 1.36 -1.67
N GLU A 177 9.93 1.77 -0.78
CA GLU A 177 10.04 1.66 0.67
C GLU A 177 8.85 0.91 1.28
N VAL A 178 8.69 -0.37 0.93
CA VAL A 178 7.63 -1.24 1.45
C VAL A 178 8.14 -2.62 1.87
N ARG A 179 7.60 -3.13 2.97
CA ARG A 179 7.69 -4.54 3.37
C ARG A 179 6.29 -5.14 3.42
N ILE A 180 5.97 -5.98 2.44
CA ILE A 180 4.70 -6.69 2.38
C ILE A 180 4.77 -7.90 3.33
N LEU A 181 3.85 -7.96 4.29
CA LEU A 181 3.74 -9.02 5.29
C LEU A 181 2.74 -10.09 4.87
N PHE A 182 1.69 -9.68 4.15
CA PHE A 182 0.67 -10.57 3.59
C PHE A 182 0.10 -9.93 2.33
N ASP A 183 -0.18 -10.74 1.31
CA ASP A 183 -0.76 -10.28 0.05
C ASP A 183 -1.53 -11.43 -0.61
N ARG A 184 -2.86 -11.36 -0.55
CA ARG A 184 -3.73 -12.32 -1.18
C ARG A 184 -3.79 -12.06 -2.67
N ASP A 185 -3.61 -13.12 -3.46
CA ASP A 185 -3.64 -13.09 -4.92
C ASP A 185 -2.71 -12.04 -5.53
N ASP A 186 -1.59 -11.75 -4.86
CA ASP A 186 -0.61 -10.73 -5.25
C ASP A 186 -1.23 -9.33 -5.50
N PHE A 187 -2.29 -8.99 -4.75
CA PHE A 187 -3.06 -7.75 -4.96
C PHE A 187 -2.20 -6.48 -4.87
N LEU A 188 -1.53 -6.27 -3.74
CA LEU A 188 -0.77 -5.05 -3.46
C LEU A 188 0.53 -5.04 -4.27
N SER A 189 1.20 -6.17 -4.37
CA SER A 189 2.43 -6.30 -5.16
C SER A 189 2.19 -5.99 -6.64
N SER A 190 1.09 -6.48 -7.24
CA SER A 190 0.70 -6.13 -8.60
C SER A 190 0.33 -4.64 -8.73
N LEU A 191 -0.43 -4.11 -7.78
CA LEU A 191 -0.80 -2.69 -7.78
C LEU A 191 0.44 -1.77 -7.71
N LEU A 192 1.40 -2.07 -6.84
CA LEU A 192 2.64 -1.29 -6.73
C LEU A 192 3.52 -1.45 -7.97
N ALA A 193 3.55 -2.63 -8.60
CA ALA A 193 4.26 -2.83 -9.86
C ALA A 193 3.69 -1.95 -11.00
N ASP A 194 2.36 -1.81 -11.06
CA ASP A 194 1.68 -0.94 -12.02
C ASP A 194 1.94 0.55 -11.75
N VAL A 195 1.95 0.96 -10.47
CA VAL A 195 2.35 2.34 -10.09
C VAL A 195 3.80 2.59 -10.50
N ALA A 196 4.71 1.67 -10.20
CA ALA A 196 6.13 1.80 -10.52
C ALA A 196 6.37 1.86 -12.04
N SER A 197 5.60 1.11 -12.84
CA SER A 197 5.72 1.13 -14.31
C SER A 197 5.32 2.48 -14.89
N ARG A 198 4.23 3.09 -14.37
CA ARG A 198 3.76 4.42 -14.78
C ARG A 198 4.74 5.52 -14.36
N LEU A 199 5.27 5.46 -13.14
CA LEU A 199 6.32 6.39 -12.69
C LEU A 199 7.55 6.32 -13.60
N ARG A 200 8.02 5.12 -13.96
CA ARG A 200 9.14 4.96 -14.90
C ARG A 200 8.82 5.49 -16.29
N ALA A 201 7.62 5.26 -16.80
CA ALA A 201 7.20 5.75 -18.11
C ALA A 201 7.18 7.29 -18.20
N LEU A 202 6.87 7.96 -17.09
CA LEU A 202 6.93 9.43 -17.00
C LEU A 202 8.34 9.97 -16.76
N GLY A 203 9.34 9.11 -16.57
CA GLY A 203 10.68 9.52 -16.14
C GLY A 203 10.69 10.08 -14.72
N ALA A 204 9.71 9.71 -13.89
CA ALA A 204 9.59 10.21 -12.53
C ALA A 204 10.83 9.89 -11.72
N ARG A 205 11.29 10.85 -10.92
CA ARG A 205 12.47 10.71 -10.06
C ARG A 205 12.16 11.19 -8.65
N ARG A 206 12.69 10.46 -7.68
CA ARG A 206 12.65 10.87 -6.28
C ARG A 206 13.83 11.81 -6.00
N ILE A 207 13.53 13.01 -5.52
CA ILE A 207 14.52 14.01 -5.15
C ILE A 207 14.63 14.07 -3.63
N VAL A 208 15.84 13.91 -3.12
CA VAL A 208 16.17 14.07 -1.69
C VAL A 208 17.13 15.25 -1.54
N ARG A 209 16.73 16.27 -0.79
CA ARG A 209 17.55 17.47 -0.49
C ARG A 209 17.50 17.74 1.00
N GLY A 210 18.58 17.40 1.70
CA GLY A 210 18.63 17.48 3.16
C GLY A 210 17.52 16.63 3.79
N THR A 211 16.61 17.27 4.52
CA THR A 211 15.44 16.62 5.13
C THR A 211 14.22 16.56 4.19
N THR A 212 14.25 17.28 3.07
CA THR A 212 13.12 17.36 2.14
C THR A 212 13.17 16.23 1.13
N ARG A 213 12.00 15.61 0.89
CA ARG A 213 11.83 14.53 -0.09
C ARG A 213 10.57 14.80 -0.89
N TYR A 214 10.68 14.73 -2.22
CA TYR A 214 9.53 14.84 -3.12
C TYR A 214 9.77 14.06 -4.40
N TRP A 215 8.67 13.79 -5.10
CA TRP A 215 8.69 13.20 -6.43
C TRP A 215 8.62 14.29 -7.48
N ASP A 216 9.59 14.32 -8.38
CA ASP A 216 9.50 15.03 -9.66
C ASP A 216 8.92 14.05 -10.69
N LEU A 217 7.61 14.13 -10.90
CA LEU A 217 6.84 13.12 -11.62
C LEU A 217 7.14 13.08 -13.12
N LYS A 218 7.44 14.24 -13.70
CA LYS A 218 7.74 14.37 -15.13
C LYS A 218 8.78 15.47 -15.33
N PRO A 219 10.08 15.16 -15.22
CA PRO A 219 11.15 16.16 -15.30
C PRO A 219 11.21 16.94 -16.61
N ASP A 220 10.64 16.39 -17.69
CA ASP A 220 10.54 16.96 -19.02
C ASP A 220 9.16 17.60 -19.31
N PHE A 221 8.36 17.88 -18.28
CA PHE A 221 7.02 18.45 -18.40
C PHE A 221 7.02 19.75 -19.20
N ARG A 222 6.09 19.87 -20.16
CA ARG A 222 5.91 21.09 -20.96
C ARG A 222 4.65 21.84 -20.54
N PRO A 223 4.67 23.19 -20.43
CA PRO A 223 3.47 23.96 -20.12
C PRO A 223 2.31 23.62 -21.08
N GLY A 224 1.15 23.31 -20.49
CA GLY A 224 -0.05 22.90 -21.24
C GLY A 224 -0.18 21.38 -21.48
N GLU A 225 0.84 20.59 -21.11
CA GLU A 225 0.76 19.14 -21.17
C GLU A 225 -0.15 18.59 -20.06
N VAL A 226 -0.94 17.57 -20.40
CA VAL A 226 -1.75 16.81 -19.44
C VAL A 226 -1.22 15.39 -19.41
N PHE A 227 -0.86 14.91 -18.22
CA PHE A 227 -0.46 13.53 -18.00
C PHE A 227 -1.31 12.91 -16.90
N GLN A 228 -1.32 11.58 -16.86
CA GLN A 228 -2.06 10.82 -15.86
C GLN A 228 -1.12 9.82 -15.20
N LEU A 229 -1.44 9.51 -13.95
CA LEU A 229 -0.78 8.51 -13.15
C LEU A 229 -1.78 7.46 -12.69
#